data_AF-A0A3Q0S4U1-F1
#
_entry.id   AF-A0A3Q0S4U1-F1
#
_cell.length_a   1.000
_cell.length_b   1.000
_cell.length_c   1.000
_cell.angle_alpha   90.00
_cell.angle_beta   90.00
_cell.angle_gamma   90.00
#
_symmetry.space_group_name_H-M   'P 1'
#
loop_
_entity.id
_entity.type
_entity.pdbx_description
1 polymer ?
#
loop_
_entity_poly.entity_id
_entity_poly.type
_entity_poly.pdbx_seq_one_letter_code
_entity_poly.pdbx_strand_id
1 'polypeptide(L)'
;MAALSKIPHNCYEIGHTWNPSCVQSAADVTRSALEVSFKIYAPLYLIAAVLRRRKKDYYLKRLIPEILWSTSFLTTNGGLYIVFFCILRRLLGGFYSWSAGFGSALPASYIAILLERKSRRGLLTIYMANLCRQHSDRCSQNLPGSPPSSTTKTTSSLGSF
;
A
#
# COMPACT_ATOMS: atom_id res chain seq x y z
N MET A 1 -23.84 22.46 -8.27
CA MET A 1 -22.92 22.53 -9.43
C MET A 1 -21.51 22.99 -9.00
N ALA A 2 -20.88 22.27 -8.06
CA ALA A 2 -19.53 22.60 -7.55
C ALA A 2 -18.44 21.59 -8.01
N ALA A 3 -18.82 20.60 -8.82
CA ALA A 3 -17.92 19.54 -9.29
C ALA A 3 -16.98 20.00 -10.42
N LEU A 4 -17.25 21.17 -11.03
CA LEU A 4 -16.57 21.69 -12.22
C LEU A 4 -15.95 23.09 -12.00
N SER A 5 -15.85 23.57 -10.76
CA SER A 5 -15.12 24.81 -10.48
C SER A 5 -13.62 24.54 -10.59
N LYS A 6 -12.93 25.37 -11.39
CA LYS A 6 -11.47 25.34 -11.52
C LYS A 6 -10.84 25.87 -10.24
N ILE A 7 -10.06 25.04 -9.56
CA ILE A 7 -9.26 25.45 -8.42
C ILE A 7 -7.92 26.00 -8.95
N PRO A 8 -7.57 27.28 -8.68
CA PRO A 8 -6.36 27.93 -9.19
C PRO A 8 -5.11 27.61 -8.37
N HIS A 9 -5.07 26.48 -7.65
CA HIS A 9 -3.93 26.08 -6.84
C HIS A 9 -2.92 25.25 -7.64
N ASN A 10 -1.66 25.26 -7.21
CA ASN A 10 -0.59 24.51 -7.85
C ASN A 10 -0.49 23.08 -7.30
N CYS A 11 0.09 22.15 -8.07
CA CYS A 11 0.25 20.75 -7.61
C CYS A 11 1.12 20.64 -6.35
N TYR A 12 2.05 21.58 -6.20
CA TYR A 12 2.85 21.77 -4.99
C TYR A 12 1.98 22.10 -3.77
N GLU A 13 1.03 23.03 -3.89
CA GLU A 13 0.23 23.49 -2.74
C GLU A 13 -0.77 22.45 -2.24
N ILE A 14 -1.18 21.51 -3.10
CA ILE A 14 -2.24 20.55 -2.79
C ILE A 14 -1.68 19.13 -2.56
N GLY A 15 -0.74 18.69 -3.40
CA GLY A 15 -0.40 17.27 -3.52
C GLY A 15 1.05 16.92 -3.15
N HIS A 16 1.99 17.85 -3.28
CA HIS A 16 3.40 17.58 -2.99
C HIS A 16 4.13 18.80 -2.41
N THR A 17 3.64 19.26 -1.26
CA THR A 17 4.09 20.50 -0.57
C THR A 17 5.54 20.49 -0.11
N TRP A 18 6.21 19.34 -0.11
CA TRP A 18 7.60 19.21 0.32
C TRP A 18 8.62 19.47 -0.79
N ASN A 19 8.23 19.40 -2.07
CA ASN A 19 9.15 19.60 -3.18
C ASN A 19 8.42 20.14 -4.43
N PRO A 20 8.88 21.23 -5.06
CA PRO A 20 8.23 21.80 -6.24
C PRO A 20 8.28 20.89 -7.48
N SER A 21 9.23 19.96 -7.55
CA SER A 21 9.37 19.03 -8.70
C SER A 21 8.49 17.79 -8.53
N CYS A 22 7.49 17.62 -9.39
CA CYS A 22 6.56 16.47 -9.35
C CYS A 22 7.28 15.11 -9.42
N VAL A 23 8.31 15.01 -10.27
CA VAL A 23 9.08 13.77 -10.45
C VAL A 23 9.88 13.45 -9.20
N GLN A 24 10.47 14.48 -8.61
CA GLN A 24 11.30 14.31 -7.44
C GLN A 24 10.44 14.02 -6.20
N SER A 25 9.26 14.64 -6.07
CA SER A 25 8.28 14.28 -5.05
C SER A 25 7.85 12.82 -5.12
N ALA A 26 7.59 12.30 -6.33
CA ALA A 26 7.27 10.87 -6.52
C ALA A 26 8.47 9.97 -6.17
N ALA A 27 9.69 10.37 -6.55
CA ALA A 27 10.91 9.65 -6.19
C ALA A 27 11.17 9.66 -4.67
N ASP A 28 10.88 10.77 -3.98
CA ASP A 28 11.05 10.90 -2.54
C ASP A 28 10.08 9.98 -1.77
N VAL A 29 8.82 9.87 -2.22
CA VAL A 29 7.87 8.89 -1.68
C VAL A 29 8.36 7.46 -1.92
N THR A 30 8.86 7.16 -3.13
CA THR A 30 9.41 5.85 -3.47
C THR A 30 10.62 5.50 -2.58
N ARG A 31 11.53 6.45 -2.38
CA ARG A 31 12.72 6.28 -1.53
C ARG A 31 12.34 6.07 -0.08
N SER A 32 11.39 6.85 0.43
CA SER A 32 10.90 6.71 1.81
C SER A 32 10.28 5.34 2.04
N ALA A 33 9.47 4.86 1.08
CA ALA A 33 8.89 3.52 1.13
C ALA A 33 9.94 2.41 1.08
N LEU A 34 10.98 2.57 0.25
CA LEU A 34 12.11 1.64 0.20
C LEU A 34 12.87 1.62 1.53
N GLU A 35 13.17 2.78 2.10
CA GLU A 35 13.94 2.89 3.33
C GLU A 35 13.23 2.21 4.52
N VAL A 36 11.94 2.45 4.69
CA VAL A 36 11.13 1.80 5.72
C VAL A 36 11.08 0.29 5.51
N SER A 37 10.90 -0.16 4.27
CA SER A 37 10.91 -1.58 3.93
C SER A 37 12.25 -2.22 4.28
N PHE A 38 13.37 -1.60 3.87
CA PHE A 38 14.70 -2.08 4.22
C PHE A 38 14.94 -2.11 5.73
N LYS A 39 14.49 -1.10 6.48
CA LYS A 39 14.61 -1.06 7.96
C LYS A 39 13.89 -2.20 8.66
N ILE A 40 12.73 -2.64 8.16
CA ILE A 40 11.97 -3.74 8.77
C ILE A 40 12.56 -5.10 8.38
N TYR A 41 12.90 -5.29 7.10
CA TYR A 41 13.35 -6.57 6.62
C TYR A 41 14.84 -6.82 6.93
N ALA A 42 15.71 -5.82 6.84
CA ALA A 42 17.15 -6.01 7.05
C ALA A 42 17.50 -6.68 8.40
N PRO A 43 16.91 -6.29 9.56
CA PRO A 43 17.19 -6.96 10.84
C PRO A 43 16.76 -8.42 10.87
N LEU A 44 15.54 -8.73 10.38
CA LEU A 44 15.03 -10.10 10.30
C LEU A 44 15.97 -11.02 9.52
N TYR A 45 16.48 -10.53 8.39
CA TYR A 45 17.40 -11.31 7.57
C TYR A 45 18.83 -11.32 8.11
N LEU A 46 19.27 -10.28 8.81
CA LEU A 46 20.54 -10.27 9.54
C LEU A 46 20.55 -11.36 10.61
N ILE A 47 19.48 -11.48 11.39
CA ILE A 47 19.30 -12.53 12.40
C ILE A 47 19.30 -13.92 11.72
N ALA A 48 18.56 -14.07 10.63
CA ALA A 48 18.56 -15.32 9.86
C ALA A 48 19.95 -15.66 9.26
N ALA A 49 20.76 -14.66 8.90
CA ALA A 49 22.12 -14.84 8.40
C ALA A 49 23.08 -15.33 9.48
N VAL A 50 23.00 -14.75 10.67
CA VAL A 50 23.77 -15.18 11.83
C VAL A 50 23.41 -16.62 12.20
N LEU A 51 22.11 -16.97 12.22
CA LEU A 51 21.64 -18.30 12.59
C LEU A 51 21.95 -19.40 11.55
N ARG A 52 21.92 -19.09 10.25
CA ARG A 52 22.08 -20.11 9.18
C ARG A 52 23.44 -20.12 8.47
N ARG A 53 24.39 -19.20 8.77
CA ARG A 53 25.67 -19.03 8.05
C ARG A 53 25.53 -19.10 6.51
N ARG A 54 24.45 -18.54 5.97
CA ARG A 54 24.13 -18.61 4.52
C ARG A 54 24.87 -17.52 3.73
N LYS A 55 25.27 -17.85 2.49
CA LYS A 55 25.96 -16.94 1.56
C LYS A 55 25.08 -15.73 1.18
N LYS A 56 25.73 -14.57 0.97
CA LYS A 56 25.12 -13.27 0.62
C LYS A 56 24.21 -13.34 -0.63
N ASP A 57 24.50 -14.24 -1.56
CA ASP A 57 23.75 -14.41 -2.82
C ASP A 57 22.29 -14.82 -2.62
N TYR A 58 22.00 -15.58 -1.56
CA TYR A 58 20.62 -15.97 -1.22
C TYR A 58 19.77 -14.75 -0.85
N TYR A 59 20.39 -13.77 -0.20
CA TYR A 59 19.72 -12.53 0.20
C TYR A 59 19.42 -11.68 -1.03
N LEU A 60 20.40 -11.42 -1.90
CA LEU A 60 20.16 -10.62 -3.11
C LEU A 60 19.09 -11.25 -4.02
N LYS A 61 19.05 -12.58 -4.15
CA LYS A 61 18.10 -13.29 -5.00
C LYS A 61 16.67 -13.36 -4.45
N ARG A 62 16.47 -13.22 -3.13
CA ARG A 62 15.15 -13.36 -2.49
C ARG A 62 14.67 -12.09 -1.78
N LEU A 63 15.54 -11.41 -1.06
CA LEU A 63 15.25 -10.18 -0.32
C LEU A 63 14.92 -9.01 -1.25
N ILE A 64 15.80 -8.73 -2.21
CA ILE A 64 15.61 -7.61 -3.14
C ILE A 64 14.31 -7.75 -3.91
N PRO A 65 13.98 -8.89 -4.55
CA PRO A 65 12.72 -8.99 -5.26
C PRO A 65 11.51 -8.92 -4.33
N GLU A 66 11.57 -9.39 -3.08
CA GLU A 66 10.44 -9.24 -2.14
C GLU A 66 10.23 -7.77 -1.71
N ILE A 67 11.31 -7.04 -1.40
CA ILE A 67 11.26 -5.61 -1.05
C ILE A 67 10.84 -4.77 -2.25
N LEU A 68 11.44 -5.01 -3.42
CA LEU A 68 11.06 -4.33 -4.65
C LEU A 68 9.60 -4.59 -4.98
N TRP A 69 9.08 -5.78 -4.68
CA TRP A 69 7.69 -6.09 -4.96
C TRP A 69 6.71 -5.36 -4.04
N SER A 70 6.93 -5.38 -2.73
CA SER A 70 6.09 -4.62 -1.77
C SER A 70 6.18 -3.12 -2.03
N THR A 71 7.38 -2.63 -2.30
CA THR A 71 7.61 -1.22 -2.62
C THR A 71 6.98 -0.84 -3.95
N SER A 72 7.06 -1.70 -4.96
CA SER A 72 6.42 -1.44 -6.26
C SER A 72 4.92 -1.34 -6.12
N PHE A 73 4.27 -2.22 -5.36
CA PHE A 73 2.83 -2.11 -5.11
C PHE A 73 2.47 -0.80 -4.39
N LEU A 74 3.16 -0.48 -3.29
CA LEU A 74 2.89 0.72 -2.49
C LEU A 74 3.17 2.01 -3.28
N THR A 75 4.27 2.02 -4.04
CA THR A 75 4.68 3.14 -4.89
C THR A 75 3.74 3.30 -6.08
N THR A 76 3.24 2.20 -6.65
CA THR A 76 2.26 2.27 -7.75
C THR A 76 0.91 2.80 -7.25
N ASN A 77 0.53 2.52 -6.01
CA ASN A 77 -0.69 3.09 -5.48
C ASN A 77 -0.52 4.58 -5.12
N GLY A 78 0.43 4.92 -4.24
CA GLY A 78 0.60 6.28 -3.72
C GLY A 78 1.48 7.19 -4.59
N GLY A 79 2.61 6.68 -5.09
CA GLY A 79 3.52 7.44 -5.96
C GLY A 79 2.91 7.73 -7.33
N LEU A 80 2.27 6.73 -7.94
CA LEU A 80 1.58 6.90 -9.22
C LEU A 80 0.37 7.83 -9.09
N TYR A 81 -0.31 7.84 -7.94
CA TYR A 81 -1.35 8.83 -7.64
C TYR A 81 -0.80 10.25 -7.73
N ILE A 82 0.35 10.55 -7.10
CA ILE A 82 1.00 11.87 -7.17
C ILE A 82 1.41 12.21 -8.61
N VAL A 83 1.93 11.23 -9.36
CA VAL A 83 2.31 11.43 -10.77
C VAL A 83 1.09 11.72 -11.64
N PHE A 84 0.02 10.93 -11.54
CA PHE A 84 -1.21 11.17 -12.29
C PHE A 84 -1.89 12.48 -11.87
N PHE A 85 -1.88 12.83 -10.59
CA PHE A 85 -2.37 14.12 -10.10
C PHE A 85 -1.68 15.29 -10.81
N CYS A 86 -0.37 15.20 -11.03
CA CYS A 86 0.40 16.21 -11.74
C CYS A 86 0.17 16.18 -13.27
N ILE A 87 0.05 14.99 -13.86
CA ILE A 87 -0.23 14.83 -15.29
C ILE A 87 -1.62 15.35 -15.64
N LEU A 88 -2.65 15.01 -14.84
CA LEU A 88 -4.01 15.49 -15.05
C LEU A 88 -4.06 17.03 -14.97
N ARG A 89 -3.33 17.66 -14.03
CA ARG A 89 -3.19 19.13 -14.00
C ARG A 89 -2.63 19.69 -15.31
N ARG A 90 -1.58 19.07 -15.87
CA ARG A 90 -0.98 19.52 -17.15
C ARG A 90 -1.94 19.33 -18.33
N LEU A 91 -2.71 18.25 -18.35
CA LEU A 91 -3.68 17.96 -19.41
C LEU A 91 -4.89 18.90 -19.35
N LEU A 92 -5.37 19.21 -18.15
CA LEU A 92 -6.59 19.97 -17.91
C LEU A 92 -6.35 21.47 -17.68
N GLY A 93 -5.09 21.91 -17.57
CA GLY A 93 -4.72 23.32 -17.32
C GLY A 93 -5.16 23.86 -15.96
N GLY A 94 -5.50 22.98 -15.00
CA GLY A 94 -6.00 23.31 -13.67
C GLY A 94 -6.49 22.08 -12.89
N PHE A 95 -6.91 22.27 -11.64
CA PHE A 95 -7.55 21.22 -10.85
C PHE A 95 -9.07 21.35 -10.92
N TYR A 96 -9.73 20.24 -11.21
CA TYR A 96 -11.17 20.09 -11.07
C TYR A 96 -11.44 19.20 -9.85
N SER A 97 -12.52 19.48 -9.10
CA SER A 97 -12.87 18.72 -7.89
C SER A 97 -12.95 17.21 -8.13
N TRP A 98 -13.37 16.79 -9.32
CA TRP A 98 -13.41 15.38 -9.73
C TRP A 98 -12.05 14.82 -10.17
N SER A 99 -11.23 15.62 -10.85
CA SER A 99 -9.95 15.16 -11.41
C SER A 99 -8.87 15.02 -10.33
N ALA A 100 -8.96 15.85 -9.27
CA ALA A 100 -8.02 15.87 -8.16
C ALA A 100 -8.06 14.60 -7.32
N GLY A 101 -9.23 13.99 -7.15
CA GLY A 101 -9.40 12.73 -6.43
C GLY A 101 -9.57 11.55 -7.37
N PHE A 102 -10.73 11.44 -8.00
CA PHE A 102 -11.11 10.25 -8.77
C PHE A 102 -10.26 10.08 -10.04
N GLY A 103 -9.95 11.19 -10.73
CA GLY A 103 -9.18 11.17 -11.97
C GLY A 103 -7.74 10.67 -11.81
N SER A 104 -7.09 10.95 -10.69
CA SER A 104 -5.75 10.46 -10.36
C SER A 104 -5.77 9.11 -9.64
N ALA A 105 -6.76 8.85 -8.79
CA ALA A 105 -6.85 7.63 -7.99
C ALA A 105 -7.23 6.39 -8.80
N LEU A 106 -8.13 6.51 -9.78
CA LEU A 106 -8.53 5.38 -10.62
C LEU A 106 -7.37 4.77 -11.43
N PRO A 107 -6.62 5.53 -12.23
CA PRO A 107 -5.52 4.96 -13.02
C PRO A 107 -4.39 4.47 -12.12
N ALA A 108 -4.10 5.17 -11.00
CA ALA A 108 -3.11 4.71 -10.03
C ALA A 108 -3.49 3.36 -9.41
N SER A 109 -4.74 3.22 -8.95
CA SER A 109 -5.24 1.98 -8.35
C SER A 109 -5.34 0.85 -9.38
N TYR A 110 -5.73 1.14 -10.62
CA TYR A 110 -5.80 0.16 -11.68
C TYR A 110 -4.41 -0.43 -11.99
N ILE A 111 -3.39 0.43 -12.14
CA ILE A 111 -2.02 -0.03 -12.39
C ILE A 111 -1.47 -0.76 -11.16
N ALA A 112 -1.80 -0.33 -9.94
CA ALA A 112 -1.41 -1.03 -8.71
C ALA A 112 -1.99 -2.45 -8.65
N ILE A 113 -3.25 -2.63 -9.03
CA ILE A 113 -3.92 -3.94 -9.10
C ILE A 113 -3.32 -4.83 -10.19
N LEU A 114 -2.88 -4.24 -11.31
CA LEU A 114 -2.18 -4.99 -12.37
C LEU A 114 -0.78 -5.44 -11.92
N LEU A 115 -0.05 -4.60 -11.19
CA LEU A 115 1.27 -4.92 -10.65
C LEU A 115 1.24 -5.86 -9.45
N GLU A 116 0.10 -6.04 -8.77
CA GLU A 116 -0.06 -7.01 -7.69
C GLU A 116 0.25 -8.45 -8.16
N ARG A 117 1.08 -9.24 -7.43
CA ARG A 117 1.42 -10.61 -7.88
C ARG A 117 0.22 -11.53 -7.68
N LYS A 118 -0.18 -12.25 -8.73
CA LYS A 118 -1.28 -13.24 -8.68
C LYS A 118 -1.14 -14.25 -7.53
N SER A 119 0.10 -14.57 -7.12
CA SER A 119 0.42 -15.54 -6.06
C SER A 119 0.15 -15.07 -4.61
N ARG A 120 0.09 -13.76 -4.31
CA ARG A 120 -0.18 -13.26 -2.93
C ARG A 120 -1.61 -12.78 -2.72
N ARG A 121 -2.41 -12.62 -3.79
CA ARG A 121 -3.81 -12.15 -3.72
C ARG A 121 -4.69 -13.07 -2.86
N GLY A 122 -4.50 -14.39 -2.95
CA GLY A 122 -5.25 -15.34 -2.13
C GLY A 122 -4.97 -15.18 -0.64
N LEU A 123 -3.70 -15.10 -0.26
CA LEU A 123 -3.28 -15.00 1.15
C LEU A 123 -3.65 -13.64 1.76
N LEU A 124 -3.50 -12.54 1.01
CA LEU A 124 -3.87 -11.21 1.49
C LEU A 124 -5.40 -11.07 1.62
N THR A 125 -6.18 -11.61 0.68
CA THR A 125 -7.65 -11.62 0.78
C THR A 125 -8.11 -12.45 1.97
N ILE A 126 -7.50 -13.62 2.22
CA ILE A 126 -7.80 -14.41 3.42
C ILE A 126 -7.40 -13.64 4.69
N TYR A 127 -6.26 -12.97 4.70
CA TYR A 127 -5.83 -12.16 5.83
C TYR A 127 -6.80 -11.00 6.11
N MET A 128 -7.21 -10.24 5.09
CA MET A 128 -8.19 -9.16 5.22
C MET A 128 -9.57 -9.67 5.64
N ALA A 129 -10.00 -10.83 5.15
CA ALA A 129 -11.23 -11.48 5.58
C ALA A 129 -11.17 -11.90 7.07
N ASN A 130 -10.04 -12.46 7.51
CA ASN A 130 -9.81 -12.82 8.91
C ASN A 130 -9.76 -11.60 9.82
N LEU A 131 -9.11 -10.52 9.38
CA LEU A 131 -9.06 -9.26 10.10
C LEU A 131 -10.45 -8.64 10.24
N CYS A 132 -11.23 -8.63 9.15
CA CYS A 132 -12.59 -8.12 9.15
C CYS A 132 -13.50 -8.93 10.08
N ARG A 133 -13.37 -10.26 10.07
CA ARG A 133 -14.09 -11.15 10.99
C ARG A 133 -13.70 -10.88 12.44
N GLN A 134 -12.41 -10.79 12.73
CA GLN A 134 -11.92 -10.50 14.08
C GLN A 134 -12.38 -9.12 14.59
N HIS A 135 -12.47 -8.13 13.70
CA HIS A 135 -12.99 -6.81 14.03
C HIS A 135 -14.51 -6.83 14.25
N SER A 136 -15.25 -7.56 13.41
CA SER A 136 -16.70 -7.75 13.56
C SER A 136 -17.05 -8.50 14.84
N ASP A 137 -16.32 -9.57 15.16
CA ASP A 137 -16.50 -10.34 16.41
C ASP A 137 -16.19 -9.49 17.63
N ARG A 138 -15.12 -8.67 17.56
CA ARG A 138 -14.77 -7.72 18.63
C ARG A 138 -15.80 -6.61 18.78
N CYS A 139 -16.36 -6.12 17.68
CA CYS A 139 -17.44 -5.13 17.71
C CYS A 139 -18.72 -5.75 18.30
N SER A 140 -19.01 -7.02 17.99
CA SER A 140 -20.13 -7.77 18.55
C SER A 140 -19.99 -8.04 20.05
N GLN A 141 -18.77 -8.25 20.56
CA GLN A 141 -18.51 -8.45 22.00
C GLN A 141 -18.52 -7.16 22.82
N ASN A 142 -18.29 -6.00 22.20
CA ASN A 142 -18.32 -4.69 22.87
C ASN A 142 -19.71 -4.03 22.83
N LEU A 143 -20.73 -4.70 22.26
CA LEU A 143 -22.12 -4.24 22.31
C LEU A 143 -22.74 -4.62 23.67
N PRO A 144 -23.29 -3.66 24.44
CA PRO A 144 -23.97 -3.97 25.70
C PRO A 144 -25.23 -4.79 25.42
N GLY A 145 -25.22 -6.08 25.78
CA GLY A 145 -26.39 -6.96 25.73
C GLY A 145 -26.30 -8.19 24.82
N SER A 146 -25.13 -8.53 24.25
CA SER A 146 -25.01 -9.77 23.45
C SER A 146 -24.99 -11.03 24.33
N PRO A 147 -25.80 -12.08 24.03
CA PRO A 147 -25.75 -13.34 24.75
C PRO A 147 -24.42 -14.07 24.50
N PRO A 148 -23.95 -14.94 25.42
CA PRO A 148 -22.72 -15.69 25.22
C PRO A 148 -22.90 -16.66 24.04
N SER A 149 -22.37 -16.31 22.87
CA SER A 149 -22.34 -17.24 21.74
C SER A 149 -21.30 -18.32 22.01
N SER A 150 -21.80 -19.54 22.11
CA SER A 150 -21.11 -20.81 22.21
C SER A 150 -19.81 -20.88 21.40
N THR A 151 -18.76 -21.30 22.10
CA THR A 151 -17.48 -21.76 21.55
C THR A 151 -17.69 -22.76 20.42
N THR A 152 -17.65 -22.31 19.17
CA THR A 152 -17.32 -23.18 18.05
C THR A 152 -15.80 -23.25 17.97
N LYS A 153 -15.24 -24.30 18.57
CA LYS A 153 -13.89 -24.77 18.28
C LYS A 153 -13.84 -25.15 16.79
N THR A 154 -13.54 -24.21 15.92
CA THR A 154 -13.06 -24.55 14.58
C THR A 154 -11.54 -24.61 14.67
N THR A 155 -11.07 -25.84 14.77
CA THR A 155 -9.69 -26.28 14.62
C THR A 155 -8.94 -25.49 13.55
N SER A 156 -8.06 -24.58 13.98
CA SER A 156 -7.00 -24.00 13.16
C SER A 156 -5.89 -25.06 12.99
N SER A 157 -6.17 -26.04 12.14
CA SER A 157 -5.17 -26.91 11.51
C SER A 157 -5.13 -26.51 10.04
N LEU A 158 -4.00 -25.91 9.63
CA LEU A 158 -3.47 -25.64 8.28
C LEU A 158 -2.95 -24.19 8.27
N GLY A 159 -1.66 -23.89 8.14
CA GLY A 159 -0.49 -24.72 7.93
C GLY A 159 0.70 -23.76 7.91
N SER A 160 1.76 -24.12 8.63
CA SER A 160 3.08 -23.52 8.51
C SER A 160 3.58 -23.63 7.07
N PHE A 161 3.85 -22.51 6.42
CA PHE A 161 4.85 -22.36 5.36
C PHE A 161 5.26 -20.89 5.22
#